data_AF-A0A1X7GMJ5-F1
#
_entry.id   AF-A0A1X7GMJ5-F1
#
_cell.length_a   1.000
_cell.length_b   1.000
_cell.length_c   1.000
_cell.angle_alpha   90.00
_cell.angle_beta   90.00
_cell.angle_gamma   90.00
#
_symmetry.space_group_name_H-M   'P 1'
#
loop_
_entity.id
_entity.type
_entity.pdbx_description
1 polymer ?
#
loop_
_entity_poly.entity_id
_entity_poly.type
_entity_poly.pdbx_seq_one_letter_code
_entity_poly.pdbx_strand_id
1 'polypeptide(L)'
;MAKTYRDAAQNATDALKPFTFERRSLAGSLIGGIQETQDMLDYCARHGIVSDVEMIDIQGINEAYERMLKGDVKYRFVIDMDSLKKESHAA
;
A
#
# COMPACT_ATOMS: atom_id res chain seq x y z
N MET A 1 -1.13 21.26 40.44
CA MET A 1 -0.50 22.00 39.32
C MET A 1 0.93 21.52 39.04
N ALA A 2 1.88 21.59 39.98
CA ALA A 2 3.28 21.19 39.74
C ALA A 2 3.50 19.68 39.47
N LYS A 3 2.72 18.78 40.11
CA LYS A 3 2.82 17.32 39.91
C LYS A 3 2.42 16.90 38.49
N THR A 4 1.32 17.47 37.98
CA THR A 4 0.79 17.19 36.64
C THR A 4 1.76 17.57 35.52
N TYR A 5 2.47 18.70 35.66
CA TYR A 5 3.51 19.10 34.71
C TYR A 5 4.73 18.16 34.70
N ARG A 6 5.11 17.64 35.88
CA ARG A 6 6.24 16.72 36.03
C ARG A 6 5.93 15.32 35.46
N ASP A 7 4.71 14.84 35.70
CA ASP A 7 4.22 13.56 35.17
C ASP A 7 4.10 13.60 33.63
N ALA A 8 3.64 14.72 33.06
CA ALA A 8 3.59 14.90 31.60
C ALA A 8 4.99 14.92 30.94
N ALA A 9 5.98 15.55 31.58
CA ALA A 9 7.36 15.58 31.10
C ALA A 9 8.04 14.20 31.14
N GLN A 10 7.74 13.39 32.16
CA GLN A 10 8.23 12.01 32.25
C GLN A 10 7.67 11.13 31.13
N ASN A 11 6.37 11.23 30.85
CA ASN A 11 5.71 10.45 29.78
C ASN A 11 6.28 10.74 28.38
N ALA A 12 6.57 12.01 28.08
CA ALA A 12 7.20 12.38 26.80
C ALA A 12 8.63 11.85 26.68
N THR A 13 9.37 11.84 27.80
CA THR A 13 10.73 11.28 27.85
C THR A 13 10.70 9.77 27.61
N ASP A 14 9.73 9.07 28.21
CA ASP A 14 9.56 7.63 28.05
C ASP A 14 9.22 7.22 26.61
N ALA A 15 8.41 8.02 25.91
CA ALA A 15 8.08 7.80 24.50
C ALA A 15 9.28 7.94 23.55
N LEU A 16 10.27 8.77 23.92
CA LEU A 16 11.46 9.03 23.10
C LEU A 16 12.63 8.08 23.37
N LYS A 17 12.63 7.38 24.52
CA LYS A 17 13.69 6.43 24.91
C LYS A 17 14.10 5.44 23.80
N PRO A 18 13.18 4.84 23.02
CA PRO A 18 13.57 3.92 21.97
C PRO A 18 14.39 4.59 20.85
N PHE A 19 14.15 5.87 20.58
CA PHE A 19 14.85 6.62 19.52
C PHE A 19 16.17 7.24 20.01
N THR A 20 16.29 7.56 21.30
CA THR A 20 17.48 8.22 21.86
C THR A 20 18.52 7.24 22.43
N PHE A 21 18.09 6.17 23.11
CA PHE A 21 19.01 5.23 23.77
C PHE A 21 19.17 3.92 23.02
N GLU A 22 18.18 3.51 22.23
CA GLU A 22 18.19 2.21 21.54
C GLU A 22 18.49 2.32 20.05
N ARG A 23 18.83 3.51 19.55
CA ARG A 23 19.18 3.78 18.13
C ARG A 23 18.10 3.33 17.14
N ARG A 24 16.82 3.42 17.52
CA ARG A 24 15.73 3.18 16.56
C ARG A 24 15.61 4.37 15.62
N SER A 25 15.31 4.11 14.35
CA SER A 25 15.05 5.13 13.34
C SER A 25 13.59 5.11 12.91
N LEU A 26 13.00 6.28 12.70
CA LEU A 26 11.71 6.43 12.04
C LEU A 26 11.93 7.18 10.72
N ALA A 27 11.53 6.56 9.61
CA ALA A 27 11.59 7.15 8.28
C ALA A 27 10.26 6.94 7.56
N GLY A 28 9.93 7.87 6.66
CA GLY A 28 8.79 7.74 5.75
C GLY A 28 9.27 7.46 4.32
N SER A 29 8.48 6.71 3.57
CA SER A 29 8.67 6.50 2.13
C SER A 29 7.31 6.56 1.44
N LEU A 30 7.21 7.23 0.30
CA LEU A 30 5.98 7.33 -0.48
C LEU A 30 5.98 6.28 -1.60
N ILE A 31 6.79 6.51 -2.63
CA ILE A 31 7.01 5.62 -3.78
C ILE A 31 8.48 5.71 -4.22
N GLY A 32 8.95 4.72 -4.98
CA GLY A 32 10.28 4.73 -5.58
C GLY A 32 10.38 5.63 -6.82
N GLY A 33 11.60 6.01 -7.17
CA GLY A 33 11.90 6.72 -8.43
C GLY A 33 11.74 5.82 -9.67
N ILE A 34 11.85 6.40 -10.87
CA ILE A 34 11.74 5.65 -12.14
C ILE A 34 12.79 4.53 -12.23
N GLN A 35 14.06 4.86 -11.94
CA GLN A 35 15.15 3.86 -12.00
C GLN A 35 14.95 2.75 -10.95
N GLU A 36 14.62 3.12 -9.70
CA GLU A 36 14.36 2.15 -8.63
C GLU A 36 13.18 1.23 -8.97
N THR A 37 12.15 1.78 -9.64
CA THR A 37 11.01 0.98 -10.12
C THR A 37 11.45 -0.01 -11.19
N GLN A 38 12.31 0.39 -12.13
CA GLN A 38 12.86 -0.53 -13.13
C GLN A 38 13.68 -1.64 -12.46
N ASP A 39 14.56 -1.28 -11.53
CA ASP A 39 15.39 -2.25 -10.80
C ASP A 39 14.52 -3.25 -10.00
N MET A 40 13.41 -2.76 -9.42
CA MET A 40 12.43 -3.58 -8.71
C MET A 40 11.71 -4.55 -9.67
N LEU A 41 11.29 -4.09 -10.84
CA LEU A 41 10.65 -4.93 -11.86
C LEU A 41 11.59 -6.01 -12.38
N ASP A 42 12.85 -5.66 -12.66
CA ASP A 42 13.88 -6.60 -13.12
C ASP A 42 14.21 -7.64 -12.04
N TYR A 43 14.26 -7.22 -10.78
CA TYR A 43 14.37 -8.14 -9.65
C TYR A 43 13.18 -9.10 -9.59
N CYS A 44 11.95 -8.60 -9.66
CA CYS A 44 10.75 -9.43 -9.63
C CYS A 44 10.74 -10.46 -10.77
N ALA A 45 11.08 -10.03 -11.98
CA ALA A 45 11.15 -10.90 -13.15
C ALA A 45 12.19 -12.02 -12.99
N ARG A 46 13.39 -11.71 -12.49
CA ARG A 46 14.46 -12.70 -12.25
C ARG A 46 14.08 -13.74 -11.20
N HIS A 47 13.28 -13.36 -10.21
CA HIS A 47 12.93 -14.22 -9.09
C HIS A 47 11.52 -14.81 -9.16
N GLY A 48 10.78 -14.56 -10.26
CA GLY A 48 9.41 -15.04 -10.41
C GLY A 48 8.44 -14.47 -9.37
N ILE A 49 8.70 -13.25 -8.88
CA ILE A 49 7.83 -12.58 -7.92
C ILE A 49 6.66 -11.97 -8.68
N VAL A 50 5.47 -12.53 -8.45
CA VAL A 50 4.21 -12.08 -9.05
C VAL A 50 3.18 -11.82 -7.96
N SER A 51 2.15 -11.05 -8.28
CA SER A 51 1.00 -10.86 -7.39
C SER A 51 -0.08 -11.89 -7.69
N ASP A 52 -0.77 -12.36 -6.66
CA ASP A 52 -2.08 -12.96 -6.82
C ASP A 52 -3.09 -11.86 -7.19
N VAL A 53 -3.87 -12.09 -8.24
CA VAL A 53 -4.79 -11.10 -8.79
C VAL A 53 -6.15 -11.71 -9.12
N GLU A 54 -7.20 -10.92 -8.91
CA GLU A 54 -8.52 -11.14 -9.49
C GLU A 54 -8.65 -10.25 -10.72
N MET A 55 -8.60 -10.86 -11.91
CA MET A 55 -8.82 -10.13 -13.17
C MET A 55 -10.31 -9.81 -13.33
N ILE A 56 -10.62 -8.56 -13.69
CA ILE A 56 -12.00 -8.11 -13.95
C ILE A 56 -12.12 -7.47 -15.32
N ASP A 57 -13.28 -7.65 -15.95
CA ASP A 57 -13.69 -6.83 -17.09
C ASP A 57 -14.00 -5.40 -16.61
N ILE A 58 -13.75 -4.39 -17.45
CA ILE A 58 -13.96 -2.97 -17.09
C ILE A 58 -15.43 -2.67 -16.75
N GLN A 59 -16.36 -3.41 -17.33
CA GLN A 59 -17.79 -3.33 -17.03
C GLN A 59 -18.11 -3.65 -15.55
N GLY A 60 -17.27 -4.47 -14.91
CA GLY A 60 -17.44 -4.90 -13.52
C GLY A 60 -16.81 -3.97 -12.48
N ILE A 61 -16.26 -2.81 -12.88
CA ILE A 61 -15.46 -1.97 -11.97
C ILE A 61 -16.22 -1.51 -10.72
N ASN A 62 -17.50 -1.17 -10.84
CA ASN A 62 -18.29 -0.70 -9.70
C ASN A 62 -18.50 -1.81 -8.67
N GLU A 63 -18.79 -3.03 -9.11
CA GLU A 63 -18.94 -4.18 -8.21
C GLU A 63 -17.60 -4.53 -7.53
N ALA A 64 -16.51 -4.54 -8.30
CA ALA A 64 -15.18 -4.79 -7.75
C ALA A 64 -14.76 -3.71 -6.73
N TYR A 65 -15.13 -2.45 -6.95
CA TYR A 65 -14.88 -1.36 -6.00
C TYR A 65 -15.64 -1.55 -4.67
N GLU A 66 -16.93 -1.92 -4.73
CA GLU A 66 -17.73 -2.24 -3.54
C GLU A 66 -17.17 -3.43 -2.75
N ARG A 67 -16.66 -4.45 -3.46
CA ARG A 67 -15.98 -5.60 -2.83
C ARG A 67 -14.66 -5.17 -2.17
N MET A 68 -13.86 -4.36 -2.84
CA MET A 68 -12.60 -3.83 -2.31
C MET A 68 -12.80 -3.07 -0.99
N LEU A 69 -13.83 -2.21 -0.91
CA LEU A 69 -14.17 -1.48 0.32
C LEU A 69 -14.53 -2.40 1.50
N LYS A 70 -15.09 -3.58 1.22
CA LYS A 70 -15.42 -4.61 2.21
C LYS A 70 -14.24 -5.53 2.55
N GLY A 71 -13.09 -5.36 1.89
CA GLY A 71 -11.96 -6.29 1.97
C GLY A 71 -12.22 -7.65 1.30
N ASP A 72 -13.27 -7.77 0.48
CA ASP A 72 -13.61 -8.97 -0.28
C ASP A 72 -12.79 -9.04 -1.57
N VAL A 73 -11.48 -9.19 -1.41
CA VAL A 73 -10.53 -9.34 -2.52
C VAL A 73 -9.36 -10.19 -2.07
N LYS A 74 -8.90 -11.09 -2.93
CA LYS A 74 -7.62 -11.78 -2.76
C LYS A 74 -6.49 -10.85 -3.18
N TYR A 75 -6.13 -9.96 -2.27
CA TYR A 75 -5.01 -8.99 -2.36
C TYR A 75 -5.16 -7.87 -3.39
N ARG A 76 -5.42 -8.17 -4.68
CA ARG A 76 -5.50 -7.16 -5.75
C ARG A 76 -6.53 -7.47 -6.83
N PHE A 77 -7.25 -6.45 -7.27
CA PHE A 77 -7.97 -6.46 -8.56
C PHE A 77 -7.06 -5.93 -9.67
N VAL A 78 -7.17 -6.49 -10.87
CA VAL A 78 -6.56 -5.96 -12.10
C VAL A 78 -7.63 -5.89 -13.17
N ILE A 79 -7.72 -4.75 -13.86
CA ILE A 79 -8.67 -4.56 -14.96
C ILE A 79 -8.01 -5.08 -16.24
N ASP A 80 -8.69 -5.99 -16.93
CA ASP A 80 -8.33 -6.37 -18.29
C ASP A 80 -8.73 -5.26 -19.26
N MET A 81 -7.76 -4.53 -19.77
CA MET A 81 -8.03 -3.40 -20.68
C MET A 81 -8.56 -3.82 -22.05
N ASP A 82 -8.39 -5.08 -22.47
CA ASP A 82 -8.98 -5.57 -23.73
C ASP A 82 -10.52 -5.64 -23.64
N SER A 83 -11.07 -5.79 -22.44
CA SER A 83 -12.52 -5.81 -22.19
C SER A 83 -13.22 -4.50 -22.57
N LEU A 84 -12.49 -3.39 -22.70
CA LEU A 84 -13.05 -2.10 -23.15
C LEU A 84 -13.69 -2.20 -24.54
N LYS A 85 -13.13 -3.04 -25.43
CA LYS A 85 -13.65 -3.21 -26.80
C LYS A 85 -15.02 -3.88 -26.84
N LYS A 86 -15.39 -4.65 -25.80
CA LYS A 86 -16.68 -5.36 -25.72
C LYS A 86 -17.88 -4.40 -25.71
N GLU A 87 -17.70 -3.18 -25.19
CA GLU A 87 -18.72 -2.12 -25.26
C GLU A 87 -18.87 -1.52 -26.67
N SER A 88 -17.76 -1.40 -27.41
CA SER A 88 -17.75 -0.73 -28.72
C SER A 88 -18.39 -1.51 -29.87
N HIS A 89 -18.63 -2.81 -29.68
CA HIS A 89 -19.26 -3.69 -30.67
C HIS A 89 -20.75 -3.99 -30.39
N ALA A 90 -21.31 -3.40 -29.33
CA ALA A 90 -22.73 -3.53 -28.98
C ALA A 90 -23.59 -2.33 -29.46
N ALA A 91 -23.02 -1.44 -30.28
CA ALA A 91 -23.68 -0.26 -30.84
C ALA A 91 -23.83 -0.35 -32.37
#